data_AF-A0A957Z989-F1
#
_entry.id   AF-A0A957Z989-F1
#
_cell.length_a   1.000
_cell.length_b   1.000
_cell.length_c   1.000
_cell.angle_alpha   90.00
_cell.angle_beta   90.00
_cell.angle_gamma   90.00
#
_symmetry.space_group_name_H-M   'P 1'
#
loop_
_entity.id
_entity.type
_entity.pdbx_description
1 polymer ?
#
loop_
_entity_poly.entity_id
_entity_poly.type
_entity_poly.pdbx_seq_one_letter_code
_entity_poly.pdbx_strand_id
1 'polypeptide(L)' 'MSVLETTLGHYRAGDLGIILPHEHIFVDLGPIEAESYRAADRDEVIEVMLPYIQAARVAGVTALVECTP' A
#
# COMPACT_ATOMS: atom_id res chain seq x y z
N MET A 1 6.89 23.73 6.52
CA MET A 1 6.06 23.15 5.42
C MET A 1 5.85 21.69 5.74
N SER A 2 4.63 21.19 5.62
CA SER A 2 4.33 19.76 5.79
C SER A 2 4.87 18.93 4.62
N VAL A 3 5.26 17.70 4.91
CA VAL A 3 5.68 16.69 3.93
C VAL A 3 4.97 15.37 4.25
N LEU A 4 4.82 14.51 3.25
CA LEU A 4 4.46 13.11 3.41
C LEU A 4 5.75 12.28 3.41
N GLU A 5 5.94 11.48 4.46
CA GLU A 5 6.99 10.47 4.52
C GLU A 5 6.49 9.19 3.84
N THR A 6 7.24 8.69 2.85
CA THR A 6 6.84 7.51 2.07
C THR A 6 8.00 6.53 1.96
N THR A 7 7.72 5.31 1.51
CA THR A 7 8.74 4.29 1.24
C THR A 7 9.72 4.68 0.12
N LEU A 8 9.41 5.73 -0.65
CA LEU A 8 10.26 6.28 -1.72
C LEU A 8 10.88 7.64 -1.34
N GLY A 9 10.74 8.08 -0.09
CA GLY A 9 11.25 9.35 0.42
C GLY A 9 10.15 10.40 0.67
N HIS A 10 10.55 11.66 0.80
CA HIS A 10 9.64 12.76 1.14
C HIS A 10 8.96 13.36 -0.10
N TYR A 11 7.66 13.57 -0.01
CA TYR A 11 6.87 14.30 -1.01
C TYR A 11 6.18 15.51 -0.39
N ARG A 12 6.10 16.61 -1.12
CA ARG A 12 5.38 17.84 -0.75
C ARG A 12 4.00 17.89 -1.38
N ALA A 13 3.17 18.80 -0.89
CA ALA A 13 1.95 19.18 -1.57
C ALA A 13 2.26 19.65 -3.01
N GLY A 14 1.64 19.02 -4.01
CA GLY A 14 1.88 19.27 -5.44
C GLY A 14 2.80 18.26 -6.13
N ASP A 15 3.61 17.49 -5.39
CA ASP A 15 4.45 16.43 -5.99
C ASP A 15 3.62 15.16 -6.30
N LEU A 16 2.47 15.01 -5.65
CA LEU A 16 1.53 13.90 -5.81
C LEU A 16 0.20 14.39 -6.38
N GLY A 17 -0.43 13.55 -7.20
CA GLY A 17 -1.78 13.70 -7.74
C GLY A 17 -2.83 13.01 -6.86
N ILE A 18 -3.60 12.07 -7.44
CA ILE A 18 -4.63 11.34 -6.69
C ILE A 18 -3.97 10.44 -5.65
N ILE A 19 -4.44 10.55 -4.40
CA ILE A 19 -3.99 9.73 -3.28
C ILE A 19 -5.17 8.87 -2.81
N LEU A 20 -4.94 7.57 -2.65
CA LEU A 20 -5.85 6.67 -1.92
C LEU A 20 -5.44 6.66 -0.44
N PRO A 21 -6.19 7.31 0.45
CA PRO A 21 -5.70 7.64 1.79
C PRO A 21 -5.79 6.49 2.80
N HIS A 22 -6.46 5.38 2.46
CA HIS A 22 -6.61 4.23 3.34
C HIS A 22 -6.80 2.97 2.50
N GLU A 23 -5.74 2.18 2.36
CA GLU A 23 -5.76 0.92 1.64
C GLU A 23 -5.03 -0.17 2.43
N HIS A 24 -5.27 -1.43 2.08
CA HIS A 24 -4.57 -2.57 2.64
C HIS A 24 -4.03 -3.43 1.50
N ILE A 25 -2.71 -3.48 1.32
CA ILE A 25 -2.10 -4.33 0.26
C ILE A 25 -2.10 -5.79 0.70
N PHE A 26 -1.78 -6.03 1.96
CA PHE A 26 -1.79 -7.36 2.55
C PHE A 26 -2.16 -7.24 4.02
N VAL A 27 -3.23 -7.92 4.43
CA VAL A 27 -3.70 -7.93 5.81
C VAL A 27 -4.09 -9.35 6.20
N ASP A 28 -3.61 -9.79 7.35
CA ASP A 28 -4.08 -11.01 8.01
C ASP A 28 -5.18 -10.62 9.01
N LEU A 29 -6.38 -11.14 8.80
CA LEU A 29 -7.54 -10.92 9.67
C LEU A 29 -7.76 -12.07 10.66
N GLY A 30 -6.83 -13.02 10.73
CA GLY A 30 -6.81 -14.09 11.72
C GLY A 30 -6.42 -13.60 13.12
N PRO A 31 -6.38 -14.51 14.12
CA PRO A 31 -5.91 -14.18 15.45
C PRO A 31 -4.47 -13.66 15.42
N ILE A 32 -4.22 -12.53 16.09
CA ILE A 32 -2.88 -11.92 16.16
C ILE A 32 -1.86 -12.89 16.75
N GLU A 33 -2.26 -13.70 17.73
CA GLU A 33 -1.39 -14.68 18.40
C GLU A 33 -0.93 -15.81 17.47
N ALA A 34 -1.68 -16.07 16.39
CA ALA A 34 -1.29 -17.06 15.40
C ALA A 34 -0.15 -16.58 14.50
N GLU A 35 0.05 -15.25 14.41
CA GLU A 35 1.08 -14.59 13.60
C GLU A 35 1.22 -15.14 12.17
N SER A 36 0.10 -15.58 11.55
CA SER A 36 0.13 -16.27 10.26
C SER A 36 0.75 -15.42 9.14
N TYR A 37 0.56 -14.09 9.22
CA TYR A 37 1.22 -13.10 8.37
C TYR A 37 2.75 -13.27 8.26
N ARG A 38 3.43 -13.83 9.26
CA ARG A 38 4.89 -14.07 9.22
C ARG A 38 5.31 -15.13 8.21
N ALA A 39 4.41 -16.06 7.90
CA ALA A 39 4.65 -17.15 6.96
C ALA A 39 4.12 -16.83 5.55
N ALA A 40 3.54 -15.64 5.33
CA ALA A 40 3.02 -15.26 4.03
C ALA A 40 4.15 -15.12 2.99
N ASP A 41 3.91 -15.68 1.81
CA ASP A 41 4.83 -15.50 0.68
C ASP A 41 4.54 -14.17 -0.01
N ARG A 42 5.57 -13.32 -0.09
CA ARG A 42 5.49 -12.03 -0.79
C ARG A 42 5.13 -12.21 -2.26
N ASP A 43 5.64 -13.25 -2.91
CA ASP A 43 5.47 -13.42 -4.36
C ASP A 43 4.01 -13.80 -4.67
N GLU A 44 3.33 -14.56 -3.80
CA GLU A 44 1.88 -14.82 -3.87
C GLU A 44 1.06 -13.52 -3.72
N VAL A 45 1.44 -12.65 -2.77
CA VAL A 45 0.78 -11.33 -2.60
C VAL A 45 0.96 -10.46 -3.84
N ILE A 46 2.16 -10.44 -4.42
CA ILE A 46 2.45 -9.66 -5.63
C ILE A 46 1.61 -10.18 -6.81
N GLU A 47 1.51 -11.50 -6.99
CA GLU A 47 0.71 -12.10 -8.06
C GLU A 47 -0.74 -11.62 -8.02
N VAL A 48 -1.33 -11.58 -6.82
CA VAL A 48 -2.72 -11.13 -6.62
C VAL A 48 -2.87 -9.62 -6.75
N MET A 49 -1.98 -8.83 -6.12
CA MET A 49 -2.20 -7.39 -5.94
C MET A 49 -1.67 -6.54 -7.09
N LEU A 50 -0.64 -7.00 -7.83
CA LEU A 50 0.00 -6.23 -8.88
C LEU A 50 -0.98 -5.71 -9.95
N PRO A 51 -1.95 -6.50 -10.46
CA PRO A 51 -2.92 -6.01 -11.44
C PRO A 51 -3.75 -4.82 -10.94
N TYR A 52 -4.16 -4.83 -9.66
CA TYR A 52 -4.94 -3.76 -9.06
C TYR A 52 -4.12 -2.49 -8.85
N ILE A 53 -2.86 -2.63 -8.41
CA ILE A 53 -1.93 -1.50 -8.29
C ILE A 53 -1.64 -0.88 -9.67
N GLN A 54 -1.48 -1.70 -10.70
CA GLN A 54 -1.31 -1.24 -12.08
C GLN A 54 -2.56 -0.51 -12.58
N ALA A 55 -3.76 -1.04 -12.31
CA ALA A 55 -5.02 -0.40 -12.68
C ALA A 55 -5.20 0.96 -11.98
N ALA A 56 -4.89 1.05 -10.68
CA ALA A 56 -4.92 2.31 -9.94
C ALA A 56 -3.96 3.34 -10.53
N ARG A 57 -2.74 2.93 -10.89
CA ARG A 57 -1.77 3.78 -11.56
C ARG A 57 -2.28 4.29 -12.92
N VAL A 58 -2.88 3.41 -13.73
CA VAL A 58 -3.48 3.78 -15.02
C VAL A 58 -4.65 4.76 -14.83
N ALA A 59 -5.40 4.64 -13.73
CA ALA A 59 -6.46 5.57 -13.36
C ALA A 59 -5.96 6.92 -12.80
N GLY A 60 -4.65 7.13 -12.70
CA GLY A 60 -4.03 8.39 -12.25
C GLY A 60 -3.72 8.46 -10.76
N VAL A 61 -3.84 7.36 -10.02
CA VAL A 61 -3.38 7.28 -8.63
C VAL A 61 -1.85 7.37 -8.59
N THR A 62 -1.35 8.32 -7.80
CA THR A 62 0.09 8.56 -7.65
C THR A 62 0.65 8.08 -6.31
N ALA A 63 -0.22 7.93 -5.30
CA ALA A 63 0.14 7.40 -4.00
C ALA A 63 -1.04 6.67 -3.35
N LEU A 64 -0.72 5.74 -2.45
CA LEU A 64 -1.67 5.14 -1.52
C LEU A 64 -1.04 5.12 -0.13
N VAL A 65 -1.88 5.04 0.90
CA VAL A 65 -1.45 4.80 2.28
C VAL A 65 -1.82 3.36 2.64
N GLU A 66 -0.81 2.57 2.98
CA GLU A 66 -0.99 1.20 3.47
C GLU A 66 -1.24 1.28 4.98
N CYS A 67 -2.45 0.91 5.41
CA CYS A 67 -2.96 1.12 6.77
C CYS A 67 -3.04 -0.17 7.57
N THR A 68 -2.30 -1.22 7.20
CA THR A 68 -2.33 -2.49 7.94
C THR A 68 -1.82 -2.27 9.38
N PRO A 69 -2.61 -2.66 10.41
CA PRO A 69 -2.29 -2.35 11.82
C PRO A 69 -1.02 -2.99 12.36
#